data_AF-A0A6L5FUP9-F1
#
_entry.id   AF-A0A6L5FUP9-F1
#
_cell.length_a   1.000
_cell.length_b   1.000
_cell.length_c   1.000
_cell.angle_alpha   90.00
_cell.angle_beta   90.00
_cell.angle_gamma   90.00
#
_symmetry.space_group_name_H-M   'P 1'
#
loop_
_entity.id
_entity.type
_entity.pdbx_description
1 polymer ?
#
loop_
_entity_poly.entity_id
_entity_poly.type
_entity_poly.pdbx_seq_one_letter_code
_entity_poly.pdbx_strand_id
1 'polypeptide(L)'
;MEWTSETGWRREMPNEWWEERGRPWWEERGRDTVRAIVGAGSVLLLAIAASGSFGRKKVFVSFAVEDKGSREHLRGQSINSRSPFAFIDMGLDKPFSEKWKTQCRDVIRSCDGVIVLLSKKTWNAKGARWEIKCAVDEGKPILGVHIHKDNKGAIPPELPKERVGEWTWERIEKFIDSL
;
A
#
# COMPACT_ATOMS: atom_id res chain seq x y z
N MET A 1 5.78 23.27 2.20
CA MET A 1 5.97 22.66 3.54
C MET A 1 6.90 21.50 3.35
N GLU A 2 8.09 21.60 3.92
CA GLU A 2 9.23 20.73 3.64
C GLU A 2 9.18 19.50 4.55
N TRP A 3 9.07 18.31 3.95
CA TRP A 3 8.82 17.02 4.62
C TRP A 3 10.11 16.32 5.08
N THR A 4 11.12 17.10 5.51
CA THR A 4 12.50 16.61 5.68
C THR A 4 13.00 16.62 7.12
N SER A 5 12.21 17.05 8.11
CA SER A 5 12.67 17.12 9.50
C SER A 5 12.02 16.09 10.43
N GLU A 6 12.87 15.50 11.28
CA GLU A 6 12.58 14.44 12.27
C GLU A 6 11.42 14.76 13.23
N THR A 7 11.12 16.04 13.41
CA THR A 7 10.10 16.55 14.34
C THR A 7 8.66 16.42 13.81
N GLY A 8 8.47 16.39 12.49
CA GLY A 8 7.16 16.17 11.88
C GLY A 8 6.66 14.74 12.09
N TRP A 9 7.57 13.77 12.02
CA TRP A 9 7.27 12.35 12.05
C TRP A 9 7.01 11.81 13.46
N ARG A 10 7.67 12.37 14.49
CA ARG A 10 7.53 11.93 15.89
C ARG A 10 6.14 12.20 16.49
N ARG A 11 5.34 13.11 15.91
CA ARG A 11 4.05 13.52 16.48
C ARG A 11 2.89 12.61 16.09
N GLU A 12 3.05 11.80 15.04
CA GLU A 12 1.94 11.07 14.40
C GLU A 12 2.10 9.54 14.43
N MET A 13 3.19 9.02 15.01
CA MET A 13 3.50 7.59 15.03
C MET A 13 3.29 6.97 16.43
N PRO A 14 2.55 5.86 16.57
CA PRO A 14 2.43 5.13 17.83
C PRO A 14 3.79 4.62 18.35
N ASN A 15 4.01 4.73 19.66
CA ASN A 15 5.30 4.46 20.32
C ASN A 15 5.81 3.00 20.13
N GLU A 16 4.89 2.07 19.91
CA GLU A 16 5.11 0.63 19.71
C GLU A 16 5.89 0.25 18.43
N TRP A 17 6.26 1.23 17.59
CA TRP A 17 7.01 1.03 16.34
C TRP A 17 8.52 1.34 16.47
N TRP A 18 8.97 1.92 17.58
CA TRP A 18 10.39 2.22 17.81
C TRP A 18 11.16 1.06 18.45
N GLU A 19 10.49 0.22 19.23
CA GLU A 19 11.13 -0.76 20.12
C GLU A 19 11.58 -2.04 19.38
N GLU A 20 10.96 -2.40 18.26
CA GLU A 20 11.29 -3.64 17.53
C GLU A 20 12.53 -3.55 16.61
N ARG A 21 13.04 -2.35 16.30
CA ARG A 21 14.10 -2.19 15.28
C ARG A 21 15.42 -1.62 15.75
N GLY A 22 15.55 -1.24 17.02
CA GLY A 22 16.83 -0.87 17.66
C GLY A 22 17.61 0.32 17.08
N ARG A 23 17.27 0.83 15.89
CA ARG A 23 17.84 2.03 15.26
C ARG A 23 16.92 2.70 14.24
N PRO A 24 17.08 4.02 13.97
CA PRO A 24 16.31 4.73 12.98
C PRO A 24 16.75 4.41 11.53
N TRP A 25 15.78 4.20 10.64
CA TRP A 25 16.00 3.66 9.28
C TRP A 25 16.88 4.55 8.34
N TRP A 26 17.10 5.82 8.67
CA TRP A 26 17.93 6.72 7.85
C TRP A 26 19.43 6.58 8.09
N GLU A 27 19.85 5.92 9.18
CA GLU A 27 21.27 5.75 9.53
C GLU A 27 21.98 4.67 8.68
N GLU A 28 21.21 3.74 8.11
CA GLU A 28 21.72 2.65 7.26
C GLU A 28 21.98 3.06 5.79
N ARG A 29 21.53 4.25 5.36
CA ARG A 29 21.71 4.71 3.97
C ARG A 29 23.01 5.48 3.71
N GLY A 30 23.89 5.60 4.70
CA GLY A 30 25.07 6.47 4.62
C GLY A 30 26.35 5.88 4.02
N ARG A 31 26.43 4.58 3.69
CA ARG A 31 27.74 3.97 3.32
C ARG A 31 27.82 2.98 2.14
N ASP A 32 26.72 2.40 1.65
CA ASP A 32 26.86 1.18 0.83
C ASP A 32 26.52 1.26 -0.66
N THR A 33 26.36 2.46 -1.25
CA THR A 33 25.97 2.58 -2.67
C THR A 33 27.13 2.85 -3.65
N VAL A 34 28.42 2.79 -3.24
CA VAL A 34 29.54 3.18 -4.14
C VAL A 34 30.63 2.10 -4.36
N ARG A 35 30.48 0.83 -3.91
CA ARG A 35 31.60 -0.14 -3.99
C ARG A 35 31.46 -1.43 -4.81
N ALA A 36 30.39 -1.67 -5.57
CA ALA A 36 30.21 -2.98 -6.20
C ALA A 36 30.29 -3.07 -7.74
N ILE A 37 30.86 -2.10 -8.48
CA ILE A 37 30.85 -2.17 -9.98
C ILE A 37 32.22 -2.13 -10.69
N VAL A 38 33.39 -1.98 -10.03
CA VAL A 38 34.65 -2.03 -10.80
C VAL A 38 35.73 -2.84 -10.10
N GLY A 39 36.04 -4.03 -10.64
CA GLY A 39 37.27 -4.75 -10.30
C GLY A 39 37.31 -6.21 -10.73
N ALA A 40 38.08 -6.48 -11.79
CA ALA A 40 38.63 -7.76 -12.26
C ALA A 40 37.65 -8.76 -12.92
N GLY A 41 37.80 -8.91 -14.24
CA GLY A 41 37.02 -9.81 -15.07
C GLY A 41 37.32 -11.30 -14.87
N SER A 42 36.29 -12.13 -15.07
CA SER A 42 36.29 -13.42 -15.77
C SER A 42 34.93 -14.12 -15.58
N VAL A 43 34.18 -14.20 -16.68
CA VAL A 43 33.38 -15.34 -17.17
C VAL A 43 32.58 -16.24 -16.17
N LEU A 44 31.24 -16.18 -16.36
CA LEU A 44 30.22 -17.25 -16.32
C LEU A 44 29.53 -17.61 -14.98
N LEU A 45 28.29 -17.10 -14.82
CA LEU A 45 27.12 -17.98 -14.74
C LEU A 45 25.87 -17.27 -15.27
N LEU A 46 25.17 -17.95 -16.17
CA LEU A 46 23.91 -17.54 -16.79
C LEU A 46 22.76 -17.63 -15.76
N ALA A 47 22.21 -16.49 -15.33
CA ALA A 47 20.90 -16.33 -14.70
C ALA A 47 20.65 -14.81 -14.58
N ILE A 48 19.77 -14.10 -15.29
CA ILE A 48 18.52 -14.42 -15.98
C ILE A 48 18.41 -13.40 -17.13
N ALA A 49 18.34 -13.88 -18.37
CA ALA A 49 17.68 -13.16 -19.44
C ALA A 49 16.19 -13.53 -19.37
N ALA A 50 15.41 -12.82 -18.54
CA ALA A 50 13.95 -12.80 -18.53
C ALA A 50 13.45 -12.00 -17.30
N SER A 51 13.65 -10.70 -17.32
CA SER A 51 12.62 -9.82 -16.79
C SER A 51 12.45 -8.75 -17.84
N GLY A 52 11.58 -9.05 -18.80
CA GLY A 52 10.91 -7.99 -19.53
C GLY A 52 10.37 -6.98 -18.52
N SER A 53 10.03 -5.78 -18.99
CA SER A 53 9.17 -4.88 -18.22
C SER A 53 7.86 -5.60 -17.90
N PHE A 54 7.85 -6.46 -16.87
CA PHE A 54 6.67 -7.02 -16.24
C PHE A 54 5.89 -5.79 -15.79
N GLY A 55 4.78 -5.52 -16.48
CA GLY A 55 4.00 -4.32 -16.26
C GLY A 55 3.73 -4.19 -14.76
N ARG A 56 4.09 -3.03 -14.19
CA ARG A 56 3.94 -2.83 -12.74
C ARG A 56 2.52 -3.17 -12.33
N LYS A 57 2.34 -4.06 -11.35
CA LYS A 57 1.02 -4.45 -10.84
C LYS A 57 0.30 -3.21 -10.35
N LYS A 58 -0.95 -2.99 -10.77
CA LYS A 58 -1.76 -1.85 -10.38
C LYS A 58 -2.64 -2.24 -9.21
N VAL A 59 -2.46 -1.59 -8.08
CA VAL A 59 -3.22 -1.90 -6.87
C VAL A 59 -4.05 -0.68 -6.49
N PHE A 60 -5.38 -0.85 -6.45
CA PHE A 60 -6.26 0.19 -5.96
C PHE A 60 -6.23 0.23 -4.43
N VAL A 61 -6.17 1.42 -3.82
CA VAL A 61 -6.21 1.57 -2.36
C VAL A 61 -7.50 2.24 -1.94
N SER A 62 -8.34 1.51 -1.22
CA SER A 62 -9.58 2.04 -0.62
C SER A 62 -9.38 2.34 0.85
N PHE A 63 -9.73 3.54 1.29
CA PHE A 63 -9.53 4.01 2.66
C PHE A 63 -10.52 5.12 3.03
N ALA A 64 -10.77 5.31 4.32
CA ALA A 64 -11.54 6.47 4.80
C ALA A 64 -10.69 7.75 4.65
N VAL A 65 -11.30 8.88 4.28
CA VAL A 65 -10.61 10.18 4.06
C VAL A 65 -9.68 10.53 5.22
N GLU A 66 -10.20 10.31 6.41
CA GLU A 66 -9.59 10.63 7.68
C GLU A 66 -8.39 9.73 8.02
N ASP A 67 -8.13 8.69 7.21
CA ASP A 67 -7.00 7.76 7.31
C ASP A 67 -5.95 8.01 6.21
N LYS A 68 -5.98 9.19 5.57
CA LYS A 68 -5.02 9.60 4.54
C LYS A 68 -3.56 9.39 4.95
N GLY A 69 -3.20 9.60 6.22
CA GLY A 69 -1.85 9.38 6.73
C GLY A 69 -1.36 7.95 6.45
N SER A 70 -2.19 6.94 6.76
CA SER A 70 -1.87 5.54 6.47
C SER A 70 -1.72 5.24 4.98
N ARG A 71 -2.54 5.88 4.12
CA ARG A 71 -2.35 5.81 2.66
C ARG A 71 -1.00 6.38 2.22
N GLU A 72 -0.59 7.54 2.76
CA GLU A 72 0.73 8.11 2.44
C GLU A 72 1.87 7.20 2.91
N HIS A 73 1.74 6.54 4.06
CA HIS A 73 2.71 5.56 4.53
C HIS A 73 2.82 4.36 3.59
N LEU A 74 1.67 3.80 3.15
CA LEU A 74 1.65 2.72 2.18
C LEU A 74 2.36 3.14 0.88
N ARG A 75 2.04 4.34 0.40
CA ARG A 75 2.69 4.94 -0.77
C ARG A 75 4.21 5.10 -0.58
N GLY A 76 4.65 5.60 0.57
CA GLY A 76 6.07 5.73 0.90
C GLY A 76 6.82 4.39 0.89
N GLN A 77 6.21 3.34 1.45
CA GLN A 77 6.76 1.98 1.43
C GLN A 77 6.90 1.44 0.00
N SER A 78 5.92 1.69 -0.89
CA SER A 78 6.01 1.25 -2.30
C SER A 78 7.15 1.89 -3.10
N ILE A 79 7.59 3.09 -2.71
CA ILE A 79 8.70 3.79 -3.37
C ILE A 79 10.05 3.34 -2.82
N ASN A 80 10.10 2.87 -1.57
CA ASN A 80 11.33 2.46 -0.87
C ASN A 80 11.66 0.97 -1.03
N SER A 81 10.65 0.12 -1.19
CA SER A 81 10.82 -1.30 -1.51
C SER A 81 11.07 -1.45 -3.02
N ARG A 82 11.77 -2.49 -3.46
CA ARG A 82 11.91 -2.88 -4.89
C ARG A 82 10.59 -3.42 -5.47
N SER A 83 9.49 -2.80 -5.07
CA SER A 83 8.13 -3.26 -5.30
C SER A 83 7.69 -2.97 -6.73
N PRO A 84 7.44 -3.99 -7.55
CA PRO A 84 7.07 -3.82 -8.95
C PRO A 84 5.59 -3.46 -9.10
N PHE A 85 5.05 -2.57 -8.26
CA PHE A 85 3.63 -2.21 -8.26
C PHE A 85 3.39 -0.71 -8.11
N ALA A 86 2.21 -0.26 -8.54
CA ALA A 86 1.77 1.13 -8.48
C ALA A 86 0.45 1.23 -7.71
N PHE A 87 0.43 2.06 -6.66
CA PHE A 87 -0.82 2.37 -5.96
C PHE A 87 -1.63 3.42 -6.71
N ILE A 88 -2.92 3.12 -6.88
CA ILE A 88 -3.91 4.01 -7.47
C ILE A 88 -4.97 4.29 -6.40
N ASP A 89 -5.27 5.56 -6.18
CA ASP A 89 -6.46 5.99 -5.46
C ASP A 89 -7.08 7.19 -6.19
N MET A 90 -8.39 7.32 -6.07
CA MET A 90 -9.16 8.30 -6.84
C MET A 90 -9.27 9.68 -6.17
N GLY A 91 -8.68 9.86 -4.97
CA GLY A 91 -8.81 11.10 -4.20
C GLY A 91 -10.26 11.46 -3.84
N LEU A 92 -10.43 12.34 -2.85
CA LEU A 92 -11.73 12.63 -2.23
C LEU A 92 -12.33 14.00 -2.57
N ASP A 93 -11.68 14.76 -3.46
CA ASP A 93 -12.14 16.11 -3.82
C ASP A 93 -13.35 16.14 -4.77
N LYS A 94 -14.05 15.03 -4.97
CA LYS A 94 -15.22 14.99 -5.86
C LYS A 94 -16.47 14.45 -5.16
N PRO A 95 -17.64 15.06 -5.39
CA PRO A 95 -18.89 14.53 -4.86
C PRO A 95 -19.10 13.10 -5.38
N PHE A 96 -19.60 12.24 -4.49
CA PHE A 96 -20.03 10.84 -4.72
C PHE A 96 -21.19 10.78 -5.72
N SER A 97 -20.94 11.25 -6.92
CA SER A 97 -21.85 11.37 -8.05
C SER A 97 -21.82 10.10 -8.88
N GLU A 98 -22.86 9.88 -9.68
CA GLU A 98 -22.89 8.75 -10.62
C GLU A 98 -21.72 8.79 -11.60
N LYS A 99 -21.32 9.98 -12.07
CA LYS A 99 -20.12 10.14 -12.91
C LYS A 99 -18.85 9.68 -12.20
N TRP A 100 -18.68 10.05 -10.93
CA TRP A 100 -17.55 9.59 -10.13
C TRP A 100 -17.55 8.07 -9.97
N LYS A 101 -18.73 7.46 -9.70
CA LYS A 101 -18.86 6.00 -9.57
C LYS A 101 -18.47 5.28 -10.86
N THR A 102 -18.92 5.77 -12.02
CA THR A 102 -18.52 5.19 -13.33
C THR A 102 -17.01 5.24 -13.51
N GLN A 103 -16.39 6.40 -13.28
CA GLN A 103 -14.94 6.56 -13.39
C GLN A 103 -14.19 5.68 -12.38
N CYS A 104 -14.67 5.59 -11.15
CA CYS A 104 -14.03 4.81 -10.09
C CYS A 104 -14.11 3.32 -10.40
N ARG A 105 -15.24 2.84 -10.93
CA ARG A 105 -15.38 1.48 -11.44
C ARG A 105 -14.38 1.19 -12.56
N ASP A 106 -14.23 2.07 -13.55
CA ASP A 106 -13.27 1.89 -14.64
C ASP A 106 -11.83 1.80 -14.14
N VAL A 107 -11.47 2.62 -13.15
CA VAL A 107 -10.16 2.56 -12.49
C VAL A 107 -9.96 1.25 -11.75
N ILE A 108 -10.93 0.82 -10.92
CA ILE A 108 -10.88 -0.46 -10.20
C ILE A 108 -10.75 -1.63 -11.19
N ARG A 109 -11.50 -1.61 -12.29
CA ARG A 109 -11.40 -2.62 -13.37
C ARG A 109 -10.01 -2.69 -13.99
N SER A 110 -9.34 -1.56 -14.12
CA SER A 110 -7.98 -1.49 -14.68
C SER A 110 -6.87 -1.92 -13.71
N CYS A 111 -7.20 -2.15 -12.43
CA CYS A 111 -6.26 -2.63 -11.41
C CYS A 111 -6.23 -4.15 -11.34
N ASP A 112 -5.08 -4.70 -10.94
CA ASP A 112 -4.88 -6.14 -10.74
C ASP A 112 -5.45 -6.61 -9.39
N GLY A 113 -5.49 -5.73 -8.39
CA GLY A 113 -6.05 -6.02 -7.07
C GLY A 113 -6.39 -4.76 -6.27
N VAL A 114 -7.01 -4.96 -5.10
CA VAL A 114 -7.44 -3.89 -4.19
C VAL A 114 -6.92 -4.13 -2.77
N ILE A 115 -6.34 -3.10 -2.17
CA ILE A 115 -6.02 -3.07 -0.73
C ILE A 115 -6.99 -2.14 -0.02
N VAL A 116 -7.56 -2.61 1.08
CA VAL A 116 -8.48 -1.86 1.92
C VAL A 116 -7.80 -1.54 3.25
N LEU A 117 -7.68 -0.25 3.55
CA LEU A 117 -7.18 0.23 4.83
C LEU A 117 -8.34 0.29 5.83
N LEU A 118 -8.31 -0.61 6.80
CA LEU A 118 -9.38 -0.79 7.78
C LEU A 118 -9.08 -0.06 9.08
N SER A 119 -10.03 0.78 9.48
CA SER A 119 -10.08 1.44 10.78
C SER A 119 -11.53 1.50 11.26
N LYS A 120 -11.76 2.01 12.48
CA LYS A 120 -13.09 2.34 12.99
C LYS A 120 -13.89 3.30 12.09
N LYS A 121 -13.22 4.07 11.24
CA LYS A 121 -13.85 5.05 10.35
C LYS A 121 -14.39 4.41 9.07
N THR A 122 -13.82 3.29 8.65
CA THR A 122 -14.17 2.61 7.39
C THR A 122 -15.64 2.20 7.33
N TRP A 123 -16.26 1.85 8.47
CA TRP A 123 -17.68 1.48 8.53
C TRP A 123 -18.63 2.58 8.02
N ASN A 124 -18.29 3.85 8.25
CA ASN A 124 -19.11 5.01 7.87
C ASN A 124 -18.59 5.70 6.60
N ALA A 125 -17.43 5.30 6.09
CA ALA A 125 -16.84 5.86 4.88
C ALA A 125 -17.58 5.36 3.62
N LYS A 126 -18.66 6.05 3.25
CA LYS A 126 -19.53 5.66 2.11
C LYS A 126 -18.76 5.46 0.80
N GLY A 127 -17.78 6.33 0.52
CA GLY A 127 -16.91 6.21 -0.65
C GLY A 127 -16.10 4.91 -0.63
N ALA A 128 -15.36 4.68 0.47
CA ALA A 128 -14.57 3.46 0.64
C ALA A 128 -15.42 2.19 0.58
N ARG A 129 -16.58 2.17 1.26
CA ARG A 129 -17.50 1.02 1.21
C ARG A 129 -18.03 0.75 -0.19
N TRP A 130 -18.31 1.79 -0.95
CA TRP A 130 -18.72 1.64 -2.34
C TRP A 130 -17.58 1.08 -3.20
N GLU A 131 -16.34 1.53 -3.01
CA GLU A 131 -15.16 1.01 -3.71
C GLU A 131 -14.93 -0.47 -3.38
N ILE A 132 -15.03 -0.85 -2.10
CA ILE A 132 -14.95 -2.25 -1.65
C ILE A 132 -16.02 -3.09 -2.34
N LYS A 133 -17.28 -2.62 -2.32
CA LYS A 133 -18.38 -3.31 -2.98
C LYS A 133 -18.12 -3.47 -4.48
N CYS A 134 -17.66 -2.39 -5.14
CA CYS A 134 -17.35 -2.41 -6.56
C CYS A 134 -16.24 -3.41 -6.87
N ALA A 135 -15.19 -3.47 -6.05
CA ALA A 135 -14.11 -4.44 -6.22
C ALA A 135 -14.60 -5.89 -6.11
N VAL A 136 -15.51 -6.17 -5.17
CA VAL A 136 -16.16 -7.49 -5.04
C VAL A 136 -17.03 -7.80 -6.25
N ASP A 137 -17.87 -6.86 -6.68
CA ASP A 137 -18.75 -7.04 -7.85
C ASP A 137 -17.95 -7.28 -9.14
N GLU A 138 -16.77 -6.65 -9.26
CA GLU A 138 -15.86 -6.80 -10.40
C GLU A 138 -14.90 -8.00 -10.26
N GLY A 139 -15.07 -8.83 -9.22
CA GLY A 139 -14.29 -10.05 -9.02
C GLY A 139 -12.81 -9.83 -8.72
N LYS A 140 -12.42 -8.64 -8.23
CA LYS A 140 -11.03 -8.33 -7.96
C LYS A 140 -10.49 -9.08 -6.74
N PRO A 141 -9.22 -9.51 -6.73
CA PRO A 141 -8.52 -9.87 -5.51
C PRO A 141 -8.53 -8.68 -4.54
N ILE A 142 -8.85 -8.94 -3.26
CA ILE A 142 -8.92 -7.89 -2.23
C ILE A 142 -8.10 -8.34 -1.02
N LEU A 143 -7.34 -7.43 -0.44
CA LEU A 143 -6.70 -7.59 0.86
C LEU A 143 -7.21 -6.49 1.80
N GLY A 144 -7.79 -6.87 2.93
CA GLY A 144 -8.05 -5.94 4.03
C GLY A 144 -6.90 -5.93 5.03
N VAL A 145 -6.42 -4.74 5.40
CA VAL A 145 -5.40 -4.58 6.45
C VAL A 145 -5.87 -3.59 7.52
N HIS A 146 -5.83 -4.01 8.78
CA HIS A 146 -6.06 -3.11 9.90
C HIS A 146 -4.87 -2.17 10.09
N ILE A 147 -5.12 -0.86 10.02
CA ILE A 147 -4.06 0.17 10.15
C ILE A 147 -3.65 0.46 11.60
N HIS A 148 -4.39 -0.08 12.57
CA HIS A 148 -4.12 0.04 14.00
C HIS A 148 -4.13 -1.35 14.64
N LYS A 149 -3.13 -1.64 15.50
CA LYS A 149 -3.06 -2.90 16.26
C LYS A 149 -4.24 -3.03 17.23
N ASP A 150 -4.51 -1.94 17.95
CA ASP A 150 -5.67 -1.80 18.84
C ASP A 150 -6.79 -0.99 18.17
N ASN A 151 -8.03 -1.21 18.59
CA ASN A 151 -9.19 -0.45 18.11
C ASN A 151 -9.42 -0.52 16.58
N LYS A 152 -9.35 -1.75 16.06
CA LYS A 152 -9.49 -2.12 14.64
C LYS A 152 -10.79 -1.66 13.97
N GLY A 153 -11.85 -1.49 14.76
CA GLY A 153 -13.19 -1.20 14.24
C GLY A 153 -13.88 -2.41 13.64
N ALA A 154 -15.08 -2.20 13.10
CA ALA A 154 -15.86 -3.24 12.44
C ALA A 154 -15.42 -3.41 10.98
N ILE A 155 -15.39 -4.67 10.52
CA ILE A 155 -15.17 -5.00 9.10
C ILE A 155 -16.48 -4.68 8.34
N PRO A 156 -16.47 -3.83 7.31
CA PRO A 156 -17.65 -3.56 6.49
C PRO A 156 -18.22 -4.86 5.89
N PRO A 157 -19.56 -4.99 5.77
CA PRO A 157 -20.18 -6.21 5.26
C PRO A 157 -19.80 -6.53 3.81
N GLU A 158 -19.34 -5.54 3.06
CA GLU A 158 -18.89 -5.71 1.67
C GLU A 158 -17.52 -6.40 1.59
N LEU A 159 -16.73 -6.44 2.67
CA LEU A 159 -15.38 -7.02 2.67
C LEU A 159 -15.40 -8.46 3.21
N PRO A 160 -14.96 -9.48 2.44
CA PRO A 160 -14.85 -10.84 2.93
C PRO A 160 -13.87 -10.91 4.11
N LYS A 161 -14.34 -11.38 5.27
CA LYS A 161 -13.57 -11.37 6.52
C LYS A 161 -12.32 -12.24 6.44
N GLU A 162 -12.34 -13.27 5.61
CA GLU A 162 -11.25 -14.21 5.38
C GLU A 162 -10.05 -13.55 4.66
N ARG A 163 -10.30 -12.40 4.02
CA ARG A 163 -9.28 -11.60 3.33
C ARG A 163 -8.72 -10.48 4.19
N VAL A 164 -9.06 -10.43 5.48
CA VAL A 164 -8.63 -9.39 6.43
C VAL A 164 -7.50 -9.89 7.33
N GLY A 165 -6.54 -9.02 7.61
CA GLY A 165 -5.51 -9.28 8.62
C GLY A 165 -4.84 -8.00 9.13
N GLU A 166 -3.79 -8.16 9.93
CA GLU A 166 -2.97 -7.03 10.39
C GLU A 166 -2.18 -6.40 9.25
N TRP A 167 -1.94 -5.09 9.35
CA TRP A 167 -0.94 -4.44 8.53
C TRP A 167 0.45 -4.98 8.85
N THR A 168 1.00 -5.75 7.92
CA THR A 168 2.41 -6.17 7.90
C THR A 168 2.90 -6.06 6.47
N TRP A 169 4.17 -5.68 6.30
CA TRP A 169 4.73 -5.57 4.96
C TRP A 169 4.75 -6.92 4.25
N GLU A 170 5.10 -8.01 4.94
CA GLU A 170 5.15 -9.33 4.30
C GLU A 170 3.77 -9.77 3.77
N ARG A 171 2.67 -9.41 4.43
CA ARG A 171 1.32 -9.72 3.96
C ARG A 171 0.95 -8.93 2.71
N ILE A 172 1.30 -7.63 2.70
CA ILE A 172 1.04 -6.75 1.56
C ILE A 172 1.85 -7.21 0.35
N GLU A 173 3.14 -7.52 0.55
CA GLU A 173 4.03 -8.05 -0.49
C GLU A 173 3.51 -9.38 -1.05
N LYS A 174 3.20 -10.36 -0.18
CA LYS A 174 2.61 -11.65 -0.61
C LYS A 174 1.33 -11.50 -1.40
N PHE A 175 0.46 -10.56 -1.00
CA PHE A 175 -0.76 -10.29 -1.74
C PHE A 175 -0.45 -9.78 -3.14
N ILE A 176 0.48 -8.83 -3.25
CA ILE A 176 0.84 -8.21 -4.53
C ILE A 176 1.54 -9.20 -5.46
N ASP A 177 2.40 -10.07 -4.92
CA ASP A 177 3.03 -11.14 -5.68
C ASP A 177 2.04 -12.20 -6.18
N SER A 178 0.87 -12.31 -5.55
CA SER A 178 -0.20 -13.23 -5.95
C SER A 178 -1.15 -12.70 -7.03
N LEU A 179 -1.06 -11.41 -7.38
CA LEU A 179 -1.82 -10.76 -8.45
C LEU A 179 -1.20 -11.05 -9.81
#